data_AF-A0A362X9P8-F1
#
_entry.id   AF-A0A362X9P8-F1
#
_cell.length_a   1.000
_cell.length_b   1.000
_cell.length_c   1.000
_cell.angle_alpha   90.00
_cell.angle_beta   90.00
_cell.angle_gamma   90.00
#
_symmetry.space_group_name_H-M   'P 1'
#
loop_
_entity.id
_entity.type
_entity.pdbx_description
1 polymer ?
#
loop_
_entity_poly.entity_id
_entity_poly.type
_entity_poly.pdbx_seq_one_letter_code
_entity_poly.pdbx_strand_id
1 'polypeptide(L)'
;AILGGFIAAEFLSTDTAVAITEGTIEKLTQYGFTDGGTAYLPEQLFSLDALADPYTLLLLAIGGFLVGFGSRYAGGCTSGHAISGLSDLQLPSLIAVIGFFIGGLFMVHVLFPILF
;
A
#
# COMPACT_ATOMS: atom_id res chain seq x y z
N ALA A 1 -5.44 -15.07 10.20
CA ALA A 1 -5.33 -14.26 8.97
C ALA A 1 -5.63 -15.08 7.71
N ILE A 2 -4.92 -16.19 7.45
CA ILE A 2 -5.04 -16.99 6.20
C ILE A 2 -6.49 -17.42 5.90
N LEU A 3 -7.18 -18.08 6.84
CA LEU A 3 -8.58 -18.50 6.64
C LEU A 3 -9.54 -17.34 6.41
N GLY A 4 -9.34 -16.23 7.12
CA GLY A 4 -10.15 -15.01 6.93
C GLY A 4 -9.93 -14.37 5.57
N GLY A 5 -8.67 -14.35 5.09
CA GLY A 5 -8.33 -13.89 3.75
C GLY A 5 -8.93 -14.76 2.66
N PHE A 6 -8.87 -16.09 2.81
CA PHE A 6 -9.51 -17.03 1.88
C PHE A 6 -11.03 -16.82 1.80
N ILE A 7 -11.71 -16.72 2.94
CA ILE A 7 -13.16 -16.47 2.97
C ILE A 7 -13.49 -15.12 2.34
N ALA A 8 -12.70 -14.08 2.64
CA ALA A 8 -12.92 -12.75 2.10
C ALA A 8 -12.73 -12.71 0.57
N ALA A 9 -11.74 -13.42 0.05
CA ALA A 9 -11.46 -13.48 -1.38
C ALA A 9 -12.56 -14.24 -2.15
N GLU A 10 -13.00 -15.40 -1.65
CA GLU A 10 -13.91 -16.28 -2.39
C GLU A 10 -15.40 -15.94 -2.20
N PHE A 11 -15.78 -15.43 -1.02
CA PHE A 11 -17.20 -15.28 -0.64
C PHE A 11 -17.65 -13.84 -0.42
N LEU A 12 -16.72 -12.89 -0.14
CA LEU A 12 -17.08 -11.49 0.16
C LEU A 12 -16.64 -10.50 -0.93
N SER A 13 -15.73 -10.87 -1.82
CA SER A 13 -15.25 -9.98 -2.89
C SER A 13 -16.18 -10.08 -4.10
N THR A 14 -17.00 -9.04 -4.31
CA THR A 14 -17.98 -8.99 -5.41
C THR A 14 -17.37 -8.56 -6.74
N ASP A 15 -16.30 -7.76 -6.70
CA ASP A 15 -15.56 -7.27 -7.85
C ASP A 15 -14.07 -7.20 -7.49
N THR A 16 -13.22 -7.70 -8.38
CA THR A 16 -11.76 -7.64 -8.23
C THR A 16 -11.18 -6.33 -8.75
N ALA A 17 -11.91 -5.60 -9.58
CA ALA A 17 -11.48 -4.32 -10.11
C ALA A 17 -11.59 -3.22 -9.04
N VAL A 18 -10.49 -2.49 -8.81
CA VAL A 18 -10.53 -1.29 -7.98
C VAL A 18 -11.13 -0.15 -8.78
N ALA A 19 -12.19 0.48 -8.25
CA ALA A 19 -12.79 1.66 -8.86
C ALA A 19 -11.85 2.87 -8.75
N ILE A 20 -11.06 3.10 -9.80
CA ILE A 20 -10.13 4.24 -9.95
C ILE A 20 -10.49 5.07 -11.18
N THR A 21 -10.08 6.34 -11.19
CA THR A 21 -10.37 7.25 -12.30
C THR A 21 -9.59 6.88 -13.56
N GLU A 22 -10.17 7.14 -14.74
CA GLU A 22 -9.51 6.91 -16.03
C GLU A 22 -8.12 7.56 -16.10
N GLY A 23 -7.98 8.79 -15.62
CA GLY A 23 -6.68 9.48 -15.56
C GLY A 23 -5.66 8.82 -14.62
N THR A 24 -6.09 8.03 -13.64
CA THR A 24 -5.18 7.23 -12.80
C THR A 24 -4.75 5.95 -13.53
N ILE A 25 -5.67 5.31 -14.27
CA ILE A 25 -5.36 4.15 -15.11
C ILE A 25 -4.31 4.53 -16.15
N GLU A 26 -4.49 5.64 -16.86
CA GLU A 26 -3.53 6.15 -17.85
C GLU A 26 -2.14 6.37 -17.25
N LYS A 27 -2.07 6.97 -16.06
CA LYS A 27 -0.79 7.17 -15.35
C LYS A 27 -0.14 5.86 -14.93
N LEU A 28 -0.91 4.91 -14.42
CA LEU A 28 -0.39 3.60 -14.04
C LEU A 28 0.16 2.84 -15.26
N THR A 29 -0.51 2.93 -16.41
CA THR A 29 -0.02 2.35 -17.66
C THR A 29 1.28 3.00 -18.12
N GLN A 30 1.46 4.31 -17.93
CA GLN A 30 2.74 4.99 -18.22
C GLN A 30 3.89 4.46 -17.36
N TYR A 31 3.60 4.03 -16.12
CA TYR A 31 4.57 3.43 -15.19
C TYR A 31 4.69 1.90 -15.35
N GLY A 32 4.16 1.31 -16.43
CA GLY A 32 4.30 -0.11 -16.73
C GLY A 32 3.28 -1.03 -16.06
N PHE A 33 2.26 -0.49 -15.38
CA PHE A 33 1.18 -1.30 -14.79
C PHE A 33 0.01 -1.43 -15.78
N THR A 34 -0.22 -2.64 -16.28
CA THR A 34 -1.27 -2.92 -17.27
C THR A 34 -2.62 -3.27 -16.65
N ASP A 35 -2.63 -3.62 -15.37
CA ASP A 35 -3.81 -4.19 -14.70
C ASP A 35 -4.56 -3.17 -13.83
N GLY A 36 -4.24 -1.89 -14.03
CA GLY A 36 -4.89 -0.77 -13.34
C GLY A 36 -6.38 -0.74 -13.67
N GLY A 37 -7.22 -0.98 -12.65
CA GLY A 37 -8.68 -0.97 -12.79
C GLY A 37 -9.29 -2.29 -13.27
N THR A 38 -8.49 -3.36 -13.42
CA THR A 38 -8.99 -4.72 -13.72
C THR A 38 -8.72 -5.70 -12.59
N ALA A 39 -7.62 -5.52 -11.87
CA ALA A 39 -7.22 -6.36 -10.74
C ALA A 39 -7.08 -5.54 -9.44
N TYR A 40 -7.19 -6.23 -8.30
CA TYR A 40 -7.06 -5.61 -6.98
C TYR A 40 -5.60 -5.28 -6.63
N LEU A 41 -4.67 -6.12 -7.09
CA LEU A 41 -3.24 -5.99 -6.91
C LEU A 41 -2.54 -6.13 -8.27
N PRO A 42 -1.46 -5.35 -8.51
CA PRO A 42 -0.69 -5.46 -9.75
C PRO A 42 0.10 -6.78 -9.78
N GLU A 43 -0.12 -7.59 -10.80
CA GLU A 43 0.58 -8.87 -10.95
C GLU A 43 2.09 -8.67 -11.14
N GLN A 44 2.51 -7.51 -11.66
CA GLN A 44 3.90 -7.12 -11.88
C GLN A 44 4.71 -7.03 -10.57
N LEU A 45 4.05 -6.90 -9.41
CA LEU A 45 4.71 -6.85 -8.11
C LEU A 45 4.45 -8.08 -7.24
N PHE A 46 3.28 -8.70 -7.38
CA PHE A 46 2.82 -9.74 -6.44
C PHE A 46 2.72 -11.14 -7.05
N SER A 47 2.98 -11.32 -8.35
CA SER A 47 3.07 -12.65 -8.97
C SER A 47 4.32 -13.40 -8.52
N LEU A 48 4.28 -14.74 -8.57
CA LEU A 48 5.43 -15.57 -8.24
C LEU A 48 6.63 -15.31 -9.17
N ASP A 49 6.36 -15.00 -10.45
CA ASP A 49 7.38 -14.64 -11.42
C ASP A 49 8.02 -13.28 -11.10
N ALA A 50 7.22 -12.30 -10.65
CA ALA A 50 7.74 -11.00 -10.20
C ALA A 50 8.61 -11.13 -8.93
N LEU A 51 8.27 -12.03 -8.01
CA LEU A 51 9.09 -12.26 -6.82
C LEU A 51 10.45 -12.92 -7.13
N ALA A 52 10.59 -13.55 -8.30
CA ALA A 52 11.87 -14.09 -8.76
C ALA A 52 12.82 -12.98 -9.28
N ASP A 53 12.29 -11.82 -9.65
CA ASP A 53 13.09 -10.66 -10.03
C ASP A 53 13.76 -10.03 -8.79
N PRO A 54 15.11 -9.96 -8.75
CA PRO A 54 15.83 -9.39 -7.61
C PRO A 54 15.46 -7.93 -7.30
N TYR A 55 15.10 -7.15 -8.33
CA TYR A 55 14.72 -5.75 -8.13
C TYR A 55 13.39 -5.65 -7.37
N THR A 56 12.35 -6.33 -7.85
CA THR A 56 11.03 -6.39 -7.20
C THR A 56 11.14 -6.93 -5.78
N LEU A 57 11.90 -8.02 -5.58
CA LEU A 57 12.10 -8.60 -4.25
C LEU A 57 12.78 -7.62 -3.29
N LEU A 58 13.82 -6.93 -3.74
CA LEU A 58 14.53 -5.95 -2.93
C LEU A 58 13.65 -4.74 -2.59
N LEU A 59 12.87 -4.25 -3.56
CA LEU A 59 11.93 -3.15 -3.38
C LEU A 59 10.89 -3.50 -2.30
N LEU A 60 10.27 -4.68 -2.39
CA LEU A 60 9.29 -5.16 -1.42
C LEU A 60 9.93 -5.41 -0.04
N ALA A 61 11.12 -5.99 0.00
CA ALA A 61 11.84 -6.24 1.25
C ALA A 61 12.20 -4.94 1.98
N ILE A 62 12.74 -3.95 1.26
CA ILE A 62 13.06 -2.64 1.82
C ILE A 62 11.77 -1.92 2.25
N GLY A 63 10.74 -1.91 1.41
CA GLY A 63 9.44 -1.32 1.74
C GLY A 63 8.83 -1.92 3.00
N GLY A 64 8.78 -3.26 3.08
CA GLY A 64 8.29 -3.98 4.26
C GLY A 64 9.11 -3.71 5.51
N PHE A 65 10.45 -3.66 5.39
CA PHE A 65 11.33 -3.29 6.49
C PHE A 65 11.06 -1.86 6.98
N LEU A 66 10.94 -0.88 6.08
CA LEU A 66 10.67 0.52 6.43
C LEU A 66 9.31 0.68 7.11
N VAL A 67 8.26 -0.01 6.64
CA VAL A 67 6.93 -0.01 7.27
C VAL A 67 7.01 -0.63 8.67
N GLY A 68 7.67 -1.79 8.80
CA GLY A 68 7.85 -2.47 10.09
C GLY A 68 8.61 -1.61 11.10
N PHE A 69 9.75 -1.06 10.68
CA PHE A 69 10.57 -0.14 11.48
C PHE A 69 9.78 1.12 11.87
N GLY A 70 9.14 1.77 10.89
CA GLY A 70 8.38 3.00 11.10
C GLY A 70 7.22 2.83 12.08
N SER A 71 6.49 1.72 11.99
CA SER A 71 5.40 1.41 12.94
C SER A 71 5.90 1.23 14.37
N ARG A 72 7.05 0.58 14.56
CA ARG A 72 7.67 0.46 15.89
C ARG A 72 8.21 1.78 16.40
N TYR A 73 8.82 2.58 15.54
CA TYR A 73 9.32 3.91 15.88
C TYR A 73 8.18 4.87 16.29
N ALA A 74 7.04 4.80 15.61
CA ALA A 74 5.85 5.58 15.94
C ALA A 74 5.12 5.11 17.21
N GLY A 75 5.47 3.92 17.74
CA GLY A 75 4.79 3.32 18.89
C GLY A 75 3.43 2.69 18.55
N GLY A 76 3.13 2.46 17.27
CA GLY A 76 1.85 1.94 16.81
C GLY A 76 1.74 1.83 15.29
N CYS A 77 0.66 1.21 14.81
CA CYS A 77 0.34 1.16 13.38
C CYS A 77 -0.52 2.35 12.95
N THR A 78 -0.59 2.59 11.64
CA THR A 78 -1.39 3.66 11.05
C THR A 78 -2.85 3.61 11.48
N SER A 79 -3.48 2.42 11.45
CA SER A 79 -4.88 2.26 11.86
C SER A 79 -5.10 2.52 13.36
N GLY A 80 -4.16 2.12 14.22
CA GLY A 80 -4.24 2.38 15.66
C GLY A 80 -4.19 3.88 15.98
N HIS A 81 -3.25 4.62 15.38
CA HIS A 81 -3.17 6.07 15.57
C HIS A 81 -4.35 6.81 14.93
N ALA A 82 -4.78 6.41 13.73
CA ALA A 82 -5.82 7.11 12.99
C ALA A 82 -7.24 6.82 13.50
N ILE A 83 -7.56 5.57 13.88
CA ILE A 83 -8.90 5.19 14.33
C ILE A 83 -9.05 5.49 15.81
N SER A 84 -8.31 4.77 16.67
CA SER A 84 -8.45 4.90 18.12
C SER A 84 -7.77 6.15 18.65
N GLY A 85 -6.51 6.41 18.25
CA GLY A 85 -5.71 7.50 18.79
C GLY A 85 -6.28 8.90 18.51
N LEU A 86 -6.75 9.15 17.29
CA LEU A 86 -7.44 10.40 16.95
C LEU A 86 -8.82 10.52 17.59
N SER A 87 -9.56 9.41 17.74
CA SER A 87 -10.85 9.42 18.43
C SER A 87 -10.69 9.78 19.91
N ASP A 88 -9.58 9.37 20.52
CA ASP A 88 -9.21 9.71 21.90
C ASP A 88 -8.50 11.08 22.01
N LEU A 89 -8.43 11.86 20.93
CA LEU A 89 -7.80 13.20 20.87
C LEU A 89 -6.33 13.22 21.32
N GLN A 90 -5.60 12.12 21.08
CA GLN A 90 -4.20 12.02 21.47
C GLN A 90 -3.31 12.84 20.54
N LEU A 91 -2.68 13.89 21.07
CA LEU A 91 -1.74 14.72 20.33
C LEU A 91 -0.58 13.92 19.68
N PRO A 92 0.01 12.90 20.33
CA PRO A 92 1.02 12.06 19.68
C PRO A 92 0.49 11.34 18.43
N SER A 93 -0.75 10.86 18.48
CA SER A 93 -1.39 10.18 17.36
C SER A 93 -1.68 11.13 16.20
N LEU A 94 -2.06 12.38 16.48
CA LEU A 94 -2.20 13.41 15.45
C LEU A 94 -0.89 13.68 14.71
N ILE A 95 0.22 13.82 15.45
CA ILE A 95 1.55 14.04 14.85
C ILE A 95 1.96 12.84 14.00
N ALA A 96 1.75 11.61 14.52
CA ALA A 96 2.05 10.39 13.78
C ALA A 96 1.27 10.29 12.47
N VAL A 97 -0.04 10.57 12.50
CA VAL A 97 -0.91 10.54 11.31
C VAL A 97 -0.48 11.57 10.27
N ILE A 98 -0.17 12.80 10.67
CA ILE A 98 0.35 13.83 9.75
C ILE A 98 1.65 13.33 9.09
N GLY A 99 2.55 12.74 9.87
CA GLY A 99 3.78 12.14 9.34
C GLY A 99 3.52 11.02 8.33
N PHE A 100 2.57 10.12 8.60
CA PHE A 100 2.19 9.05 7.68
C PHE A 100 1.63 9.59 6.36
N PHE A 101 0.79 10.62 6.41
CA PHE A 101 0.25 11.25 5.20
C PHE A 101 1.33 11.94 4.38
N ILE A 102 2.24 12.69 5.02
CA ILE A 102 3.37 13.33 4.34
C ILE A 102 4.24 12.26 3.68
N GLY A 103 4.56 11.18 4.39
CA GLY A 103 5.34 10.06 3.85
C GLY A 103 4.66 9.37 2.67
N GLY A 104 3.35 9.13 2.75
CA GLY A 104 2.57 8.54 1.66
C GLY A 104 2.50 9.45 0.43
N LEU A 105 2.27 10.75 0.62
CA LEU A 105 2.27 11.72 -0.48
C LEU A 105 3.66 11.84 -1.12
N PHE A 106 4.72 11.85 -0.31
CA PHE A 106 6.10 11.86 -0.80
C PHE A 106 6.43 10.59 -1.59
N MET A 107 5.97 9.43 -1.11
CA MET A 107 6.13 8.18 -1.84
C MET A 107 5.47 8.27 -3.22
N VAL A 108 4.19 8.65 -3.29
CA VAL A 108 3.44 8.67 -4.57
C VAL A 108 3.93 9.74 -5.54
N HIS A 109 4.31 10.93 -5.07
CA HIS A 109 4.63 12.04 -5.97
C HIS A 109 6.12 12.13 -6.31
N VAL A 110 7.00 11.57 -5.48
CA VAL A 110 8.46 11.68 -5.66
C VAL A 110 9.10 10.33 -5.92
N LEU A 111 8.88 9.34 -5.05
CA LEU A 111 9.56 8.04 -5.17
C LEU A 111 8.95 7.16 -6.27
N PHE A 112 7.62 7.10 -6.35
CA PHE A 112 6.92 6.20 -7.27
C PHE A 112 7.31 6.43 -8.74
N PRO A 113 7.33 7.67 -9.28
CA PRO A 113 7.75 7.93 -10.67
C PRO A 113 9.24 7.72 -10.95
N ILE A 114 10.06 7.54 -9.90
CA ILE A 114 11.50 7.26 -10.03
C ILE A 114 11.74 5.74 -10.03
N LEU A 115 10.90 5.00 -9.30
CA LEU A 115 11.01 3.55 -9.15
C LEU A 115 10.31 2.77 -10.27
N PHE A 116 9.31 3.39 -10.92
CA PHE A 116 8.47 2.85 -11.98
C PHE A 116 8.30 3.91 -13.08
#